data_AF-A0A352WMI2-F1
#
_entry.id   AF-A0A352WMI2-F1
#
_cell.length_a   1.000
_cell.length_b   1.000
_cell.length_c   1.000
_cell.angle_alpha   90.00
_cell.angle_beta   90.00
_cell.angle_gamma   90.00
#
_symmetry.space_group_name_H-M   'P 1'
#
loop_
_entity.id
_entity.type
_entity.pdbx_description
1 polymer ?
#
loop_
_entity_poly.entity_id
_entity_poly.type
_entity_poly.pdbx_seq_one_letter_code
_entity_poly.pdbx_strand_id
1 'polypeptide(L)'
;MRSVDSLFAQVCTMACLAALTACSQPEDSVMQQGAVYEWPDHAERFRWRMLNEGNCLEVLAANDEILATVYRDSAALMGDAYGVDDPVVLAEHQAGLATLSTTHVSLMEPWDSMLVHWKGGGSLDYVRSTTATKRIARNEVLDFGGNPEWNHEAILMASFRAFCIYPFGNPLEGITWANDLPVVPILEYDEPSPL
;
A
#
# COMPACT_ATOMS: atom_id res chain seq x y z
N MET A 1 -44.81 -29.63 73.62
CA MET A 1 -46.01 -30.40 73.21
C MET A 1 -46.39 -29.90 71.82
N ARG A 2 -46.08 -30.66 70.75
CA ARG A 2 -47.01 -31.52 69.95
C ARG A 2 -48.30 -30.77 69.63
N SER A 3 -48.74 -30.55 68.39
CA SER A 3 -48.83 -31.42 67.21
C SER A 3 -49.03 -30.49 65.98
N VAL A 4 -48.24 -30.55 64.91
CA VAL A 4 -48.52 -31.27 63.66
C VAL A 4 -49.98 -31.66 63.46
N ASP A 5 -50.67 -31.01 62.53
CA ASP A 5 -51.71 -31.65 61.72
C ASP A 5 -51.71 -31.09 60.30
N SER A 6 -51.76 -32.04 59.38
CA SER A 6 -51.64 -31.95 57.92
C SER A 6 -53.02 -31.73 57.29
N LEU A 7 -53.09 -30.97 56.20
CA LEU A 7 -54.13 -31.15 55.18
C LEU A 7 -53.66 -30.65 53.80
N PHE A 8 -53.26 -31.64 53.00
CA PHE A 8 -53.51 -31.84 51.58
C PHE A 8 -53.72 -30.63 50.63
N ALA A 9 -52.79 -30.57 49.68
CA ALA A 9 -52.99 -30.44 48.24
C ALA A 9 -53.65 -29.15 47.70
N GLN A 10 -52.89 -28.40 46.89
CA GLN A 10 -53.12 -28.35 45.44
C GLN A 10 -52.20 -27.34 44.73
N VAL A 11 -51.99 -27.64 43.44
CA VAL A 11 -51.57 -26.77 42.33
C VAL A 11 -50.07 -26.62 42.08
N CYS A 12 -49.57 -27.52 41.21
CA CYS A 12 -48.52 -27.25 40.23
C CYS A 12 -48.68 -25.85 39.61
N THR A 13 -47.64 -25.03 39.57
CA THR A 13 -47.26 -24.35 38.33
C THR A 13 -45.91 -23.64 38.41
N MET A 14 -45.15 -23.91 37.36
CA MET A 14 -44.29 -22.99 36.64
C MET A 14 -42.91 -22.58 37.19
N ALA A 15 -41.94 -23.10 36.44
CA ALA A 15 -40.95 -22.33 35.70
C ALA A 15 -39.65 -21.98 36.44
N CYS A 16 -38.66 -22.85 36.19
CA CYS A 16 -37.25 -22.51 36.16
C CYS A 16 -37.02 -21.23 35.35
N LEU A 17 -36.91 -20.08 36.02
CA LEU A 17 -36.23 -18.91 35.47
C LEU A 17 -34.72 -19.15 35.60
N ALA A 18 -34.19 -19.97 34.68
CA ALA A 18 -32.77 -19.95 34.37
C ALA A 18 -32.47 -18.64 33.65
N ALA A 19 -31.70 -17.79 34.31
CA ALA A 19 -31.17 -16.55 33.76
C ALA A 19 -30.32 -16.85 32.51
N LEU A 20 -30.93 -16.70 31.34
CA LEU A 20 -30.26 -16.59 30.04
C LEU A 20 -30.50 -15.17 29.52
N THR A 21 -29.99 -14.17 30.23
CA THR A 21 -29.68 -12.89 29.58
C THR A 21 -28.28 -13.03 29.01
N ALA A 22 -28.27 -13.46 27.75
CA ALA A 22 -27.12 -13.41 26.86
C ALA A 22 -26.46 -12.04 26.98
N CYS A 23 -25.14 -12.03 27.12
CA CYS A 23 -24.33 -10.89 26.74
C CYS A 23 -24.53 -10.70 25.24
N SER A 24 -25.54 -9.92 24.85
CA SER A 24 -25.54 -9.30 23.53
C SER A 24 -24.35 -8.36 23.53
N GLN A 25 -23.22 -8.81 22.97
CA GLN A 25 -22.24 -7.86 22.45
C GLN A 25 -23.03 -6.91 21.54
N PRO A 26 -22.86 -5.58 21.68
CA PRO A 26 -23.28 -4.72 20.60
C PRO A 26 -22.51 -5.22 19.38
N GLU A 27 -23.23 -5.69 18.37
CA GLU A 27 -22.68 -5.68 17.02
C GLU A 27 -22.40 -4.21 16.76
N ASP A 28 -21.14 -3.81 16.95
CA ASP A 28 -20.63 -2.61 16.32
C ASP A 28 -20.86 -2.85 14.84
N SER A 29 -21.98 -2.35 14.33
CA SER A 29 -22.19 -2.16 12.92
C SER A 29 -21.17 -1.13 12.51
N VAL A 30 -19.94 -1.57 12.28
CA VAL A 30 -18.95 -0.81 11.54
C VAL A 30 -19.59 -0.68 10.18
N MET A 31 -20.29 0.44 10.00
CA MET A 31 -20.70 0.94 8.71
C MET A 31 -19.39 0.98 7.92
N GLN A 32 -19.15 0.00 7.05
CA GLN A 32 -18.01 0.03 6.16
C GLN A 32 -18.23 1.25 5.26
N GLN A 33 -17.69 2.39 5.68
CA GLN A 33 -17.51 3.51 4.78
C GLN A 33 -16.69 2.95 3.62
N GLY A 34 -17.15 3.19 2.38
CA GLY A 34 -16.38 2.82 1.20
C GLY A 34 -15.02 3.50 1.22
N ALA A 35 -14.04 2.90 0.55
CA ALA A 35 -12.71 3.47 0.47
C ALA A 35 -12.76 4.87 -0.15
N VAL A 36 -11.98 5.80 0.39
CA VAL A 36 -11.83 7.15 -0.14
C VAL A 36 -10.57 7.21 -0.99
N TYR A 37 -10.69 7.78 -2.18
CA TYR A 37 -9.60 7.85 -3.16
C TYR A 37 -9.32 9.30 -3.56
N GLU A 38 -8.04 9.59 -3.75
CA GLU A 38 -7.53 10.80 -4.38
C GLU A 38 -6.86 10.41 -5.71
N TRP A 39 -7.13 11.17 -6.76
CA TRP A 39 -6.58 10.93 -8.09
C TRP A 39 -5.61 12.05 -8.44
N PRO A 40 -4.47 11.72 -9.07
CA PRO A 40 -3.58 12.75 -9.58
C PRO A 40 -4.25 13.47 -10.77
N ASP A 41 -3.85 14.72 -11.01
CA ASP A 41 -4.35 15.51 -12.15
C ASP A 41 -4.00 14.88 -13.52
N HIS A 42 -2.94 14.07 -13.52
CA HIS A 42 -2.36 13.35 -14.64
C HIS A 42 -1.90 11.97 -14.11
N ALA A 43 -1.83 10.92 -14.92
CA ALA A 43 -1.63 9.52 -14.49
C ALA A 43 -2.93 8.82 -14.04
N GLU A 44 -3.87 8.65 -14.97
CA GLU A 44 -5.19 8.05 -14.72
C GLU A 44 -5.12 6.60 -14.18
N ARG A 45 -3.97 5.92 -14.32
CA ARG A 45 -3.76 4.57 -13.80
C ARG A 45 -3.18 4.54 -12.39
N PHE A 46 -3.08 5.68 -11.72
CA PHE A 46 -2.58 5.80 -10.37
C PHE A 46 -3.63 6.49 -9.49
N ARG A 47 -3.75 6.04 -8.25
CA ARG A 47 -4.56 6.72 -7.24
C ARG A 47 -3.99 6.52 -5.85
N TRP A 48 -4.30 7.43 -4.95
CA TRP A 48 -4.05 7.24 -3.53
C TRP A 48 -5.33 6.80 -2.84
N ARG A 49 -5.28 5.67 -2.14
CA ARG A 49 -6.36 5.27 -1.24
C ARG A 49 -6.06 5.77 0.16
N MET A 50 -7.00 6.51 0.73
CA MET A 50 -6.89 7.04 2.08
C MET A 50 -7.07 5.93 3.11
N LEU A 51 -6.18 5.90 4.08
CA LEU A 51 -6.19 4.96 5.21
C LEU A 51 -6.68 5.69 6.47
N ASN A 52 -6.90 4.95 7.55
CA ASN A 52 -7.18 5.56 8.86
C ASN A 52 -6.06 6.52 9.28
N GLU A 53 -4.81 6.13 8.99
CA GLU A 53 -3.62 6.95 9.16
C GLU A 53 -2.82 6.93 7.86
N GLY A 54 -2.77 8.07 7.15
CA GLY A 54 -2.03 8.22 5.90
C GLY A 54 -2.77 7.71 4.66
N ASN A 55 -2.01 7.25 3.66
CA ASN A 55 -2.52 6.73 2.40
C ASN A 55 -1.57 5.66 1.81
N CYS A 56 -2.06 4.91 0.83
CA CYS A 56 -1.27 4.01 0.00
C CYS A 56 -1.46 4.35 -1.48
N LEU A 57 -0.44 4.08 -2.31
CA LEU A 57 -0.52 4.22 -3.76
C LEU A 57 -1.07 2.92 -4.36
N GLU A 58 -2.07 3.01 -5.21
CA GLU A 58 -2.57 1.91 -6.03
C GLU A 58 -2.29 2.18 -7.50
N VAL A 59 -1.81 1.14 -8.20
CA VAL A 59 -1.63 1.13 -9.66
C VAL A 59 -2.70 0.26 -10.29
N LEU A 60 -3.39 0.78 -11.29
CA LEU A 60 -4.57 0.17 -11.90
C LEU A 60 -4.31 -0.24 -13.33
N ALA A 61 -4.74 -1.44 -13.72
CA ALA A 61 -4.82 -1.84 -15.10
C ALA A 61 -5.92 -1.08 -15.87
N ALA A 62 -6.00 -1.32 -17.18
CA ALA A 62 -6.99 -0.70 -18.05
C ALA A 62 -8.45 -0.97 -17.65
N ASN A 63 -8.68 -2.13 -17.01
CA ASN A 63 -9.97 -2.64 -16.51
C ASN A 63 -10.22 -2.32 -15.03
N ASP A 64 -9.45 -1.40 -14.43
CA ASP A 64 -9.51 -0.99 -13.02
C ASP A 64 -9.09 -2.07 -12.00
N GLU A 65 -8.47 -3.17 -12.45
CA GLU A 65 -7.83 -4.15 -11.58
C GLU A 65 -6.59 -3.55 -10.90
N ILE A 66 -6.43 -3.78 -9.60
CA ILE A 66 -5.27 -3.31 -8.84
C ILE A 66 -4.08 -4.22 -9.16
N LEU A 67 -3.06 -3.68 -9.83
CA LEU A 67 -1.83 -4.41 -10.17
C LEU A 67 -0.79 -4.35 -9.06
N ALA A 68 -0.77 -3.27 -8.29
CA ALA A 68 0.14 -3.09 -7.17
C ALA A 68 -0.46 -2.13 -6.15
N THR A 69 -0.22 -2.42 -4.87
CA THR A 69 -0.46 -1.47 -3.78
C THR A 69 0.84 -1.23 -3.02
N VAL A 70 1.21 0.03 -2.86
CA VAL A 70 2.44 0.46 -2.21
C VAL A 70 2.12 1.21 -0.92
N TYR A 71 2.64 0.70 0.19
CA TYR A 71 2.52 1.26 1.53
C TYR A 71 3.84 1.89 1.96
N ARG A 72 3.74 2.99 2.72
CA ARG A 72 4.90 3.79 3.10
C ARG A 72 5.75 3.04 4.11
N ASP A 73 5.06 2.33 4.99
CA ASP A 73 5.63 1.53 6.05
C ASP A 73 4.63 0.45 6.48
N SER A 74 5.06 -0.39 7.42
CA SER A 74 4.22 -1.43 7.98
C SER A 74 3.05 -0.89 8.80
N ALA A 75 3.13 0.33 9.34
CA ALA A 75 2.04 0.92 10.11
C ALA A 75 0.85 1.26 9.20
N ALA A 76 1.12 1.85 8.03
CA ALA A 76 0.12 2.08 6.99
C ALA A 76 -0.56 0.78 6.56
N LEU A 77 0.20 -0.30 6.33
CA LEU A 77 -0.37 -1.61 6.00
C LEU A 77 -1.27 -2.15 7.12
N MET A 78 -0.81 -2.11 8.37
CA MET A 78 -1.60 -2.60 9.51
C MET A 78 -2.88 -1.77 9.76
N GLY A 79 -2.87 -0.50 9.37
CA GLY A 79 -4.02 0.41 9.46
C GLY A 79 -5.04 0.24 8.33
N ASP A 80 -4.76 -0.61 7.34
CA ASP A 80 -5.64 -0.83 6.20
C ASP A 80 -6.80 -1.76 6.54
N ALA A 81 -8.02 -1.25 6.44
CA ALA A 81 -9.25 -2.00 6.70
C ALA A 81 -9.66 -2.95 5.56
N TYR A 82 -9.15 -2.76 4.34
CA TYR A 82 -9.57 -3.53 3.17
C TYR A 82 -8.73 -4.78 2.94
N GLY A 83 -7.50 -4.80 3.46
CA GLY A 83 -6.52 -5.86 3.21
C GLY A 83 -6.06 -5.87 1.75
N VAL A 84 -4.83 -6.30 1.52
CA VAL A 84 -4.25 -6.38 0.17
C VAL A 84 -3.43 -7.65 0.04
N ASP A 85 -3.60 -8.33 -1.09
CA ASP A 85 -2.77 -9.45 -1.49
C ASP A 85 -1.43 -8.92 -2.03
N ASP A 86 -0.32 -9.47 -1.54
CA ASP A 86 1.05 -9.13 -1.93
C ASP A 86 1.43 -7.63 -1.87
N PRO A 87 1.34 -6.98 -0.69
CA PRO A 87 1.62 -5.55 -0.57
C PRO A 87 3.10 -5.22 -0.74
N VAL A 88 3.39 -4.12 -1.46
CA VAL A 88 4.73 -3.52 -1.46
C VAL A 88 4.85 -2.60 -0.27
N VAL A 89 5.54 -3.04 0.77
CA VAL A 89 5.75 -2.25 1.99
C VAL A 89 7.15 -1.64 1.98
N LEU A 90 7.23 -0.31 1.97
CA LEU A 90 8.49 0.42 2.02
C LEU A 90 8.98 0.59 3.46
N ALA A 91 10.22 1.05 3.62
CA ALA A 91 10.77 1.42 4.91
C ALA A 91 11.83 2.51 4.74
N GLU A 92 11.63 3.66 5.39
CA GLU A 92 12.46 4.87 5.24
C GLU A 92 13.97 4.60 5.30
N HIS A 93 14.40 3.78 6.27
CA HIS A 93 15.81 3.50 6.55
C HIS A 93 16.33 2.15 6.02
N GLN A 94 15.52 1.39 5.28
CA GLN A 94 15.93 0.09 4.75
C GLN A 94 15.84 0.05 3.24
N ALA A 95 14.62 0.14 2.69
CA ALA A 95 14.40 -0.13 1.29
C ALA A 95 13.21 0.68 0.77
N GLY A 96 13.42 1.37 -0.34
CA GLY A 96 12.43 2.24 -0.98
C GLY A 96 12.06 1.80 -2.39
N LEU A 97 11.66 2.74 -3.23
CA LEU A 97 11.42 2.56 -4.65
C LEU A 97 12.63 2.99 -5.47
N ALA A 98 12.84 2.26 -6.55
CA ALA A 98 13.80 2.57 -7.59
C ALA A 98 13.04 2.66 -8.93
N THR A 99 13.27 3.71 -9.72
CA THR A 99 12.37 4.06 -10.84
C THR A 99 13.10 4.16 -12.17
N LEU A 100 12.54 3.61 -13.24
CA LEU A 100 13.09 3.84 -14.60
C LEU A 100 12.54 5.10 -15.27
N SER A 101 11.46 5.67 -14.71
CA SER A 101 10.88 6.94 -15.12
C SER A 101 11.12 8.02 -14.08
N THR A 102 11.34 9.24 -14.56
CA THR A 102 11.31 10.44 -13.71
C THR A 102 9.89 10.85 -13.36
N THR A 103 8.87 10.46 -14.15
CA THR A 103 7.46 10.72 -13.87
C THR A 103 7.00 10.14 -12.54
N HIS A 104 7.56 8.99 -12.15
CA HIS A 104 7.27 8.38 -10.85
C HIS A 104 7.68 9.24 -9.67
N VAL A 105 8.68 10.11 -9.83
CA VAL A 105 9.06 11.05 -8.77
C VAL A 105 7.91 12.01 -8.49
N SER A 106 7.21 12.48 -9.53
CA SER A 106 6.05 13.35 -9.40
C SER A 106 4.84 12.65 -8.77
N LEU A 107 4.71 11.34 -8.93
CA LEU A 107 3.68 10.53 -8.26
C LEU A 107 4.07 10.17 -6.82
N MET A 108 5.36 10.06 -6.52
CA MET A 108 5.84 9.77 -5.18
C MET A 108 5.77 11.01 -4.28
N GLU A 109 6.11 12.20 -4.78
CA GLU A 109 6.28 13.40 -3.96
C GLU A 109 5.02 13.85 -3.18
N PRO A 110 3.78 13.77 -3.72
CA PRO A 110 2.58 14.09 -2.96
C PRO A 110 2.42 13.22 -1.70
N TRP A 111 2.86 11.98 -1.78
CA TRP A 111 2.79 10.98 -0.71
C TRP A 111 4.02 10.98 0.21
N ASP A 112 5.19 11.21 -0.36
CA ASP A 112 6.48 11.32 0.30
C ASP A 112 7.14 12.64 -0.11
N SER A 113 6.74 13.72 0.56
CA SER A 113 7.17 15.09 0.26
C SER A 113 8.67 15.33 0.42
N MET A 114 9.38 14.42 1.10
CA MET A 114 10.82 14.45 1.27
C MET A 114 11.53 13.44 0.38
N LEU A 115 10.78 12.65 -0.40
CA LEU A 115 11.24 11.59 -1.30
C LEU A 115 12.23 10.63 -0.63
N VAL A 116 12.09 10.39 0.67
CA VAL A 116 13.03 9.54 1.43
C VAL A 116 13.01 8.09 0.96
N HIS A 117 11.89 7.64 0.39
CA HIS A 117 11.75 6.32 -0.20
C HIS A 117 12.25 6.24 -1.64
N TRP A 118 12.62 7.34 -2.29
CA TRP A 118 13.25 7.25 -3.61
C TRP A 118 14.75 6.98 -3.47
N LYS A 119 15.20 5.83 -3.98
CA LYS A 119 16.55 5.29 -3.75
C LYS A 119 17.43 5.26 -4.99
N GLY A 120 16.82 5.35 -6.16
CA GLY A 120 17.54 5.46 -7.41
C GLY A 120 16.61 5.63 -8.58
N GLY A 121 17.14 6.11 -9.69
CA GLY A 121 16.37 6.12 -10.91
C GLY A 121 17.16 6.37 -12.17
N GLY A 122 16.48 6.16 -13.29
CA GLY A 122 16.98 6.48 -14.61
C GLY A 122 16.74 7.93 -14.99
N SER A 123 17.58 8.43 -15.90
CA SER A 123 17.35 9.70 -16.61
C SER A 123 17.18 10.88 -15.65
N LEU A 124 17.97 10.92 -14.57
CA LEU A 124 17.82 11.87 -13.46
C LEU A 124 17.91 13.35 -13.88
N ASP A 125 18.56 13.64 -15.01
CA ASP A 125 18.67 14.99 -15.60
C ASP A 125 17.31 15.62 -15.97
N TYR A 126 16.27 14.81 -16.15
CA TYR A 126 14.92 15.29 -16.49
C TYR A 126 14.08 15.63 -15.25
N VAL A 127 14.54 15.30 -14.05
CA VAL A 127 13.81 15.56 -12.81
C VAL A 127 13.75 17.07 -12.54
N ARG A 128 12.54 17.59 -12.34
CA ARG A 128 12.29 19.02 -12.08
C ARG A 128 11.94 19.35 -10.63
N SER A 129 11.65 18.34 -9.80
CA SER A 129 11.35 18.54 -8.39
C SER A 129 12.56 19.08 -7.63
N THR A 130 12.38 20.19 -6.92
CA THR A 130 13.44 20.79 -6.09
C THR A 130 13.88 19.84 -4.97
N THR A 131 12.94 19.08 -4.39
CA THR A 131 13.22 18.08 -3.36
C THR A 131 14.10 16.99 -3.94
N ALA A 132 13.70 16.45 -5.09
CA ALA A 132 14.42 15.39 -5.78
C ALA A 132 15.84 15.84 -6.18
N THR A 133 15.98 17.01 -6.82
CA THR A 133 17.29 17.57 -7.20
C THR A 133 18.23 17.73 -6.00
N LYS A 134 17.72 18.13 -4.84
CA LYS A 134 18.53 18.23 -3.61
C LYS A 134 19.04 16.87 -3.13
N ARG A 135 18.22 15.81 -3.22
CA ARG A 135 18.64 14.45 -2.84
C ARG A 135 19.67 13.88 -3.79
N ILE A 136 19.47 14.09 -5.10
CA ILE A 136 20.45 13.72 -6.14
C ILE A 136 21.79 14.40 -5.85
N ALA A 137 21.79 15.72 -5.61
CA ALA A 137 23.00 16.48 -5.30
C ALA A 137 23.72 16.04 -4.01
N ARG A 138 23.02 15.36 -3.10
CA ARG A 138 23.58 14.79 -1.86
C ARG A 138 24.01 13.33 -2.01
N ASN A 139 23.91 12.75 -3.21
CA ASN A 139 24.13 11.32 -3.47
C ASN A 139 23.23 10.40 -2.63
N GLU A 140 22.02 10.85 -2.30
CA GLU A 140 21.02 10.04 -1.58
C GLU A 140 20.18 9.16 -2.52
N VAL A 141 20.34 9.36 -3.84
CA VAL A 141 19.63 8.66 -4.92
C VAL A 141 20.69 8.22 -5.93
N LEU A 142 20.71 6.93 -6.27
CA LEU A 142 21.66 6.39 -7.25
C LEU A 142 21.17 6.61 -8.69
N ASP A 143 22.08 7.05 -9.55
CA ASP A 143 21.81 7.21 -10.97
C ASP A 143 22.01 5.88 -11.70
N PHE A 144 20.95 5.37 -12.32
CA PHE A 144 20.98 4.15 -13.11
C PHE A 144 21.35 4.42 -14.57
N GLY A 145 21.53 5.68 -14.97
CA GLY A 145 21.78 6.06 -16.35
C GLY A 145 20.50 6.03 -17.18
N GLY A 146 20.59 5.54 -18.41
CA GLY A 146 19.45 5.49 -19.33
C GLY A 146 19.75 4.67 -20.58
N ASN A 147 18.70 4.34 -21.32
CA ASN A 147 18.80 3.59 -22.57
C ASN A 147 19.77 4.28 -23.56
N PRO A 148 20.79 3.58 -24.11
CA PRO A 148 20.93 2.12 -24.19
C PRO A 148 21.70 1.41 -23.09
N GLU A 149 22.34 2.12 -22.16
CA GLU A 149 23.21 1.49 -21.17
C GLU A 149 22.74 1.81 -19.74
N TRP A 150 22.10 0.82 -19.13
CA TRP A 150 21.74 0.86 -17.72
C TRP A 150 22.96 0.51 -16.84
N ASN A 151 23.17 1.28 -15.78
CA ASN A 151 24.20 1.00 -14.79
C ASN A 151 23.71 -0.08 -13.81
N HIS A 152 23.95 -1.35 -14.16
CA HIS A 152 23.50 -2.49 -13.36
C HIS A 152 24.19 -2.54 -11.98
N GLU A 153 25.42 -2.04 -11.85
CA GLU A 153 26.10 -1.95 -10.56
C GLU A 153 25.40 -0.94 -9.64
N ALA A 154 25.00 0.22 -10.16
CA ALA A 154 24.24 1.20 -9.39
C ALA A 154 22.86 0.65 -8.98
N ILE A 155 22.19 -0.10 -9.85
CA ILE A 155 20.92 -0.77 -9.52
C ILE A 155 21.15 -1.78 -8.38
N LEU A 156 22.16 -2.65 -8.49
CA LEU A 156 22.49 -3.63 -7.44
C LEU A 156 22.84 -2.98 -6.09
N MET A 157 23.48 -1.81 -6.12
CA MET A 157 23.87 -1.07 -4.92
C MET A 157 22.71 -0.26 -4.33
N ALA A 158 21.65 -0.01 -5.09
CA ALA A 158 20.48 0.72 -4.60
C ALA A 158 19.73 -0.14 -3.59
N SER A 159 19.51 0.41 -2.40
CA SER A 159 18.74 -0.27 -1.36
C SER A 159 17.25 -0.05 -1.61
N PHE A 160 16.67 -0.82 -2.54
CA PHE A 160 15.26 -0.72 -2.91
C PHE A 160 14.49 -2.01 -2.64
N ARG A 161 13.19 -1.86 -2.41
CA ARG A 161 12.24 -2.93 -2.10
C ARG A 161 11.45 -3.36 -3.32
N ALA A 162 11.14 -2.42 -4.19
CA ALA A 162 10.43 -2.66 -5.43
C ALA A 162 10.99 -1.77 -6.53
N PHE A 163 10.88 -2.27 -7.76
CA PHE A 163 11.36 -1.59 -8.94
C PHE A 163 10.17 -1.11 -9.75
N CYS A 164 10.16 0.17 -10.09
CA CYS A 164 9.14 0.74 -10.95
C CYS A 164 9.59 0.61 -12.41
N ILE A 165 8.90 -0.25 -13.17
CA ILE A 165 9.31 -0.67 -14.52
C ILE A 165 8.19 -0.42 -15.53
N TYR A 166 8.55 0.11 -16.69
CA TYR A 166 7.65 0.14 -17.84
C TYR A 166 7.24 -1.28 -18.27
N PRO A 167 6.05 -1.43 -18.88
CA PRO A 167 5.63 -2.70 -19.48
C PRO A 167 6.57 -3.19 -20.60
N PHE A 168 7.45 -2.32 -21.10
CA PHE A 168 8.41 -2.62 -22.17
C PHE A 168 9.83 -2.27 -21.75
N GLY A 169 10.79 -3.17 -21.99
CA GLY A 169 12.22 -2.89 -21.78
C GLY A 169 12.67 -2.97 -20.32
N ASN A 170 12.34 -4.06 -19.64
CA ASN A 170 12.82 -4.34 -18.28
C ASN A 170 14.35 -4.59 -18.28
N PRO A 171 15.18 -3.72 -17.69
CA PRO A 171 16.64 -3.92 -17.64
C PRO A 171 17.06 -5.10 -16.75
N LEU A 172 16.12 -5.64 -15.97
CA LEU A 172 16.32 -6.81 -15.13
C LEU A 172 15.80 -8.10 -15.78
N GLU A 173 15.37 -8.07 -17.04
CA GLU A 173 14.93 -9.26 -17.76
C GLU A 173 16.07 -10.30 -17.84
N GLY A 174 15.78 -11.53 -17.43
CA GLY A 174 16.76 -12.62 -17.39
C GLY A 174 17.74 -12.58 -16.20
N ILE A 175 17.62 -11.59 -15.31
CA ILE A 175 18.47 -11.46 -14.13
C ILE A 175 17.89 -12.27 -12.97
N THR A 176 18.56 -13.36 -12.58
CA THR A 176 18.01 -14.36 -11.63
C THR A 176 17.60 -13.78 -10.27
N TRP A 177 18.35 -12.83 -9.72
CA TRP A 177 18.03 -12.23 -8.41
C TRP A 177 16.79 -11.33 -8.46
N ALA A 178 16.42 -10.83 -9.65
CA ALA A 178 15.28 -9.95 -9.84
C ALA A 178 13.97 -10.70 -10.06
N ASN A 179 13.99 -12.03 -10.17
CA ASN A 179 12.78 -12.83 -10.40
C ASN A 179 11.75 -12.70 -9.26
N ASP A 180 12.24 -12.54 -8.02
CA ASP A 180 11.39 -12.40 -6.83
C ASP A 180 11.22 -10.94 -6.38
N LEU A 181 11.73 -10.00 -7.18
CA LEU A 181 11.70 -8.58 -6.85
C LEU A 181 10.31 -8.01 -7.17
N PRO A 182 9.61 -7.40 -6.20
CA PRO A 182 8.33 -6.76 -6.48
C PRO A 182 8.46 -5.68 -7.56
N VAL A 183 7.54 -5.71 -8.52
CA VAL A 183 7.45 -4.74 -9.61
C VAL A 183 6.24 -3.84 -9.38
N VAL A 184 6.46 -2.54 -9.45
CA VAL A 184 5.39 -1.54 -9.50
C VAL A 184 5.30 -1.05 -10.96
N PRO A 185 4.27 -1.43 -11.73
CA PRO A 185 4.25 -1.13 -13.16
C PRO A 185 4.12 0.38 -13.44
N ILE A 186 4.78 0.85 -14.49
CA ILE A 186 4.67 2.23 -15.00
C ILE A 186 3.73 2.24 -16.20
N LEU A 187 2.48 2.64 -15.99
CA LEU A 187 1.43 2.56 -17.02
C LEU A 187 1.16 3.87 -17.76
N GLU A 188 1.88 4.94 -17.44
CA GLU A 188 1.79 6.26 -18.10
C GLU A 188 1.79 6.17 -19.64
N TYR A 189 2.60 5.27 -20.22
CA TYR A 189 2.70 5.11 -21.67
C TYR A 189 1.53 4.34 -22.30
N ASP A 190 0.74 3.65 -21.49
CA ASP A 190 -0.49 2.99 -21.92
C ASP A 190 -1.70 3.92 -21.80
N GLU A 191 -1.53 5.12 -21.22
CA GLU A 191 -2.58 6.11 -21.07
C GLU A 191 -2.82 6.91 -22.37
N PRO A 192 -4.08 7.33 -22.65
CA PRO A 192 -4.39 8.16 -23.80
C PRO A 192 -3.65 9.51 -23.80
N SER A 193 -3.24 10.01 -22.64
CA SER A 193 -2.50 11.25 -22.45
C SER A 193 -1.38 11.02 -21.44
N PRO A 194 -0.18 10.60 -21.91
CA PRO A 194 0.99 10.42 -21.06
C PRO A 194 1.39 11.73 -20.37
N LEU A 195 2.07 11.62 -19.22
CA LEU A 195 2.54 12.75 -18.41
C LEU A 195 3.70 13.53 -19.06
#